data_AF-A0A3N4HPK1-F1
#
_entry.id   AF-A0A3N4HPK1-F1
#
_cell.length_a   1.000
_cell.length_b   1.000
_cell.length_c   1.000
_cell.angle_alpha   90.00
_cell.angle_beta   90.00
_cell.angle_gamma   90.00
#
_symmetry.space_group_name_H-M   'P 1'
#
loop_
_entity.id
_entity.type
_entity.pdbx_description
1 polymer ?
#
loop_
_entity_poly.entity_id
_entity_poly.type
_entity_poly.pdbx_seq_one_letter_code
_entity_poly.pdbx_strand_id
1 'polypeptide(L)'
;MTDTNNGLRSGFFKLPIELRLEIYSHCCEPTDAHALNLLILTHTCRTMYIDINNCRRLLRHSIGYARGARKNWKADKKITTSAHPILPAGMVPLTIPTMRDADCLRDDRYLRDDNAFWSAVDTFNKLYGPALSEAPGEKLKGWVACCYCSTIQGSEAIETRMHEKKNRCFRFCSDCPRKYIFDMDALFE
;
A
#
# COMPACT_ATOMS: atom_id res chain seq x y z
N MET A 1 -32.83 -24.73 -14.34
CA MET A 1 -31.93 -24.41 -13.22
C MET A 1 -31.85 -22.90 -13.11
N THR A 2 -32.72 -22.32 -12.29
CA THR A 2 -32.72 -20.89 -11.97
C THR A 2 -31.96 -20.74 -10.67
N ASP A 3 -30.70 -20.31 -10.75
CA ASP A 3 -29.90 -19.97 -9.58
C ASP A 3 -30.57 -18.82 -8.84
N THR A 4 -31.34 -19.15 -7.82
CA THR A 4 -31.81 -18.27 -6.75
C THR A 4 -30.62 -17.91 -5.86
N ASN A 5 -29.59 -17.33 -6.46
CA ASN A 5 -28.66 -16.46 -5.74
C ASN A 5 -29.45 -15.19 -5.37
N ASN A 6 -30.32 -15.30 -4.37
CA ASN A 6 -30.74 -14.18 -3.51
C ASN A 6 -29.50 -13.72 -2.73
N GLY A 7 -28.51 -13.28 -3.49
CA GLY A 7 -27.22 -12.84 -3.02
C GLY A 7 -27.49 -11.79 -1.98
N LEU A 8 -26.93 -12.02 -0.79
CA LEU A 8 -26.75 -11.03 0.24
C LEU A 8 -25.90 -9.90 -0.36
N ARG A 9 -26.53 -9.05 -1.17
CA ARG A 9 -25.98 -7.76 -1.56
C ARG A 9 -25.88 -7.00 -0.26
N SER A 10 -24.66 -6.91 0.24
CA SER A 10 -24.33 -6.17 1.45
C SER A 10 -25.11 -4.85 1.44
N GLY A 11 -25.84 -4.57 2.53
CA GLY A 11 -26.61 -3.33 2.67
C GLY A 11 -25.75 -2.08 2.45
N PHE A 12 -24.44 -2.20 2.65
CA PHE A 12 -23.46 -1.19 2.32
C PHE A 12 -23.54 -0.67 0.88
N PHE A 13 -23.75 -1.54 -0.13
CA PHE A 13 -23.84 -1.11 -1.54
C PHE A 13 -25.21 -0.50 -1.91
N LYS A 14 -26.16 -0.49 -0.97
CA LYS A 14 -27.42 0.28 -1.12
C LYS A 14 -27.25 1.74 -0.69
N LEU A 15 -26.14 2.08 -0.01
CA LEU A 15 -25.84 3.46 0.36
C LEU A 15 -25.53 4.29 -0.91
N PRO A 16 -25.97 5.57 -0.95
CA PRO A 16 -25.52 6.52 -1.95
C PRO A 16 -24.00 6.56 -2.07
N ILE A 17 -23.49 6.84 -3.27
CA ILE A 17 -22.05 6.87 -3.55
C ILE A 17 -21.32 7.84 -2.62
N GLU A 18 -21.92 8.97 -2.30
CA GLU A 18 -21.37 10.01 -1.42
C GLU A 18 -21.08 9.46 -0.02
N LEU A 19 -22.02 8.71 0.56
CA LEU A 19 -21.84 8.10 1.88
C LEU A 19 -20.77 7.00 1.85
N ARG A 20 -20.70 6.22 0.77
CA ARG A 20 -19.66 5.19 0.62
C ARG A 20 -18.27 5.81 0.52
N LEU A 21 -18.13 6.89 -0.26
CA LEU A 21 -16.88 7.65 -0.36
C LEU A 21 -16.50 8.29 0.98
N GLU A 22 -17.47 8.80 1.74
CA GLU A 22 -17.21 9.35 3.08
C GLU A 22 -16.72 8.25 4.04
N ILE A 23 -17.32 7.06 4.01
CA ILE A 23 -16.84 5.90 4.78
C ILE A 23 -15.41 5.54 4.38
N TYR A 24 -15.09 5.51 3.07
CA TYR A 24 -13.71 5.25 2.61
C TYR A 24 -12.73 6.31 3.12
N SER A 25 -13.12 7.59 3.21
CA SER A 25 -12.24 8.60 3.81
C SER A 25 -12.01 8.38 5.30
N HIS A 26 -12.98 7.82 6.04
CA HIS A 26 -12.83 7.50 7.46
C HIS A 26 -12.05 6.21 7.73
N CYS A 27 -12.11 5.23 6.82
CA CYS A 27 -11.21 4.06 6.86
C CYS A 27 -9.72 4.47 6.78
N CYS A 28 -9.46 5.74 6.51
CA CYS A 28 -8.15 6.29 6.21
C CYS A 28 -7.96 7.67 6.88
N GLU A 29 -8.56 7.88 8.06
CA GLU A 29 -8.28 9.01 8.99
C GLU A 29 -6.76 9.22 9.20
N PRO A 30 -6.28 10.39 9.71
CA PRO A 30 -4.95 10.95 9.38
C PRO A 30 -3.81 10.09 9.94
N THR A 31 -3.49 9.07 9.17
CA THR A 31 -2.47 8.06 9.37
C THR A 31 -1.76 7.96 8.04
N ASP A 32 -0.45 7.88 8.05
CA ASP A 32 0.36 7.78 6.84
C ASP A 32 0.19 6.42 6.11
N ALA A 33 -0.70 5.55 6.62
CA ALA A 33 -1.14 4.31 5.98
C ALA A 33 -2.38 4.47 5.09
N HIS A 34 -2.85 5.70 4.83
CA HIS A 34 -4.05 6.00 4.03
C HIS A 34 -4.08 5.24 2.69
N ALA A 35 -2.97 5.29 1.94
CA ALA A 35 -2.87 4.63 0.63
C ALA A 35 -2.98 3.10 0.72
N LEU A 36 -2.45 2.48 1.79
CA LEU A 36 -2.52 1.04 1.99
C LEU A 36 -3.95 0.57 2.26
N ASN A 37 -4.68 1.26 3.14
CA ASN A 37 -6.06 0.90 3.46
C ASN A 37 -6.96 0.99 2.22
N LEU A 38 -6.82 2.07 1.44
CA LEU A 38 -7.54 2.18 0.17
C LEU A 38 -7.15 1.08 -0.82
N LEU A 39 -5.85 0.75 -0.93
CA LEU A 39 -5.40 -0.35 -1.79
C LEU A 39 -6.08 -1.67 -1.37
N ILE A 40 -6.07 -2.01 -0.08
CA ILE A 40 -6.73 -3.22 0.44
C ILE A 40 -8.24 -3.23 0.10
N LEU A 41 -8.93 -2.11 0.30
CA LEU A 41 -10.34 -1.97 -0.04
C LEU A 41 -10.60 -2.18 -1.55
N THR A 42 -9.71 -1.72 -2.42
CA THR A 42 -9.84 -1.94 -3.87
C THR A 42 -9.78 -3.42 -4.27
N HIS A 43 -9.22 -4.30 -3.43
CA HIS A 43 -9.21 -5.74 -3.66
C HIS A 43 -10.44 -6.48 -3.10
N THR A 44 -11.32 -5.80 -2.37
CA THR A 44 -12.47 -6.46 -1.71
C THR A 44 -13.59 -6.76 -2.70
N CYS A 45 -13.93 -5.82 -3.58
CA CYS A 45 -14.87 -6.06 -4.68
C CYS A 45 -14.74 -5.02 -5.80
N ARG A 46 -15.33 -5.34 -6.97
CA ARG A 46 -15.33 -4.47 -8.15
C ARG A 46 -15.93 -3.09 -7.88
N THR A 47 -16.99 -3.01 -7.07
CA THR A 47 -17.65 -1.72 -6.78
C THR A 47 -16.71 -0.80 -5.99
N MET A 48 -16.11 -1.30 -4.91
CA MET A 48 -15.13 -0.53 -4.12
C MET A 48 -13.94 -0.09 -4.96
N TYR A 49 -13.44 -0.99 -5.83
CA TYR A 49 -12.40 -0.67 -6.81
C TYR A 49 -12.78 0.54 -7.67
N ILE A 50 -13.99 0.53 -8.27
CA ILE A 50 -14.46 1.61 -9.14
C ILE A 50 -14.64 2.91 -8.36
N ASP A 51 -15.29 2.87 -7.20
CA ASP A 51 -15.59 4.07 -6.41
C ASP A 51 -14.31 4.78 -5.96
N ILE A 52 -13.35 4.03 -5.40
CA ILE A 52 -12.08 4.55 -4.91
C ILE A 52 -11.26 5.13 -6.06
N ASN A 53 -11.11 4.36 -7.15
CA ASN A 53 -10.28 4.78 -8.28
C ASN A 53 -10.90 5.89 -9.12
N ASN A 54 -12.23 6.08 -9.06
CA ASN A 54 -12.89 7.22 -9.71
C ASN A 54 -12.87 8.51 -8.86
N CYS A 55 -12.68 8.40 -7.54
CA CYS A 55 -12.70 9.55 -6.65
C CYS A 55 -11.29 10.10 -6.39
N ARG A 56 -10.86 11.06 -7.22
CA ARG A 56 -9.56 11.75 -7.03
C ARG A 56 -9.39 12.41 -5.67
N ARG A 57 -10.50 12.80 -5.00
CA ARG A 57 -10.46 13.40 -3.65
C ARG A 57 -9.84 12.45 -2.63
N LEU A 58 -10.25 11.18 -2.65
CA LEU A 58 -9.70 10.15 -1.75
C LEU A 58 -8.19 9.98 -2.01
N LEU A 59 -7.81 9.83 -3.27
CA LEU A 59 -6.42 9.55 -3.64
C LEU A 59 -5.48 10.75 -3.44
N ARG A 60 -5.99 11.99 -3.38
CA ARG A 60 -5.17 13.20 -3.16
C ARG A 60 -4.52 13.25 -1.78
N HIS A 61 -5.06 12.54 -0.79
CA HIS A 61 -4.47 12.49 0.55
C HIS A 61 -3.22 11.62 0.61
N SER A 62 -3.06 10.70 -0.33
CA SER A 62 -1.81 9.98 -0.56
C SER A 62 -0.81 10.93 -1.22
N ILE A 63 0.26 11.26 -0.47
CA ILE A 63 1.37 12.08 -0.96
C ILE A 63 1.97 11.44 -2.22
N GLY A 64 2.00 10.11 -2.24
CA GLY A 64 2.52 9.31 -3.33
C GLY A 64 1.74 9.42 -4.59
N TYR A 65 0.44 9.19 -4.50
CA TYR A 65 -0.47 9.34 -5.60
C TYR A 65 -0.42 10.76 -6.17
N ALA A 66 -0.43 11.81 -5.33
CA ALA A 66 -0.37 13.19 -5.82
C ALA A 66 0.91 13.48 -6.63
N ARG A 67 2.08 12.94 -6.23
CA ARG A 67 3.35 13.10 -6.96
C ARG A 67 3.45 12.21 -8.19
N GLY A 68 3.10 10.93 -8.06
CA GLY A 68 3.13 9.95 -9.15
C GLY A 68 2.15 10.31 -10.26
N ALA A 69 0.91 10.65 -9.89
CA ALA A 69 -0.09 11.16 -10.82
C ALA A 69 0.44 12.40 -11.54
N ARG A 70 1.06 13.37 -10.85
CA ARG A 70 1.65 14.57 -11.48
C ARG A 70 2.79 14.24 -12.45
N LYS A 71 3.70 13.31 -12.11
CA LYS A 71 4.79 12.89 -13.02
C LYS A 71 4.22 12.24 -14.28
N ASN A 72 3.26 11.34 -14.11
CA ASN A 72 2.57 10.66 -15.22
C ASN A 72 1.67 11.61 -16.02
N TRP A 73 1.15 12.68 -15.42
CA TRP A 73 0.37 13.71 -16.10
C TRP A 73 1.22 14.68 -16.91
N LYS A 74 2.40 15.04 -16.40
CA LYS A 74 3.29 16.02 -17.04
C LYS A 74 4.18 15.39 -18.10
N ALA A 75 4.48 14.10 -17.98
CA ALA A 75 5.04 13.35 -19.07
C ALA A 75 3.92 13.10 -20.09
N ASP A 76 3.70 14.05 -20.99
CA ASP A 76 2.86 13.92 -22.21
C ASP A 76 3.27 12.76 -23.14
N LYS A 77 4.22 11.92 -22.72
CA LYS A 77 4.26 10.54 -23.18
C LYS A 77 2.92 9.96 -22.78
N LYS A 78 1.99 9.92 -23.73
CA LYS A 78 0.82 9.05 -23.75
C LYS A 78 1.19 7.72 -23.09
N ILE A 79 1.08 7.65 -21.78
CA ILE A 79 0.56 6.48 -21.13
C ILE A 79 -0.90 6.54 -21.61
N THR A 80 -1.10 6.16 -22.88
CA THR A 80 -2.27 5.44 -23.26
C THR A 80 -2.21 4.26 -22.32
N THR A 81 -2.73 4.43 -21.10
CA THR A 81 -3.36 3.34 -20.41
C THR A 81 -4.34 2.87 -21.47
N SER A 82 -3.94 1.86 -22.25
CA SER A 82 -4.84 1.02 -23.02
C SER A 82 -6.07 0.90 -22.14
N ALA A 83 -7.22 1.39 -22.63
CA ALA A 83 -8.37 1.74 -21.82
C ALA A 83 -8.53 0.71 -20.70
N HIS A 84 -8.32 1.13 -19.45
CA HIS A 84 -8.40 0.21 -18.32
C HIS A 84 -9.77 -0.48 -18.42
N PRO A 85 -9.86 -1.82 -18.36
CA PRO A 85 -11.06 -2.56 -18.77
C PRO A 85 -12.33 -2.18 -17.98
N ILE A 86 -12.15 -1.49 -16.84
CA ILE A 86 -13.21 -1.12 -15.90
C ILE A 86 -13.28 0.40 -15.67
N LEU A 87 -12.18 1.15 -15.83
CA LEU A 87 -12.15 2.56 -15.45
C LEU A 87 -12.28 3.46 -16.68
N PRO A 88 -12.88 4.66 -16.53
CA PRO A 88 -12.91 5.64 -17.61
C PRO A 88 -11.51 6.02 -18.10
N ALA A 89 -11.43 6.47 -19.36
CA ALA A 89 -10.18 6.94 -19.95
C ALA A 89 -9.57 8.10 -19.13
N GLY A 90 -8.25 8.07 -18.95
CA GLY A 90 -7.51 9.10 -18.22
C GLY A 90 -7.54 8.95 -16.69
N MET A 91 -8.06 7.84 -16.16
CA MET A 91 -7.98 7.52 -14.74
C MET A 91 -6.75 6.67 -14.45
N VAL A 92 -6.01 7.04 -13.40
CA VAL A 92 -4.83 6.31 -12.91
C VAL A 92 -5.25 5.55 -11.65
N PRO A 93 -5.34 4.21 -11.68
CA PRO A 93 -5.73 3.44 -10.52
C PRO A 93 -4.66 3.49 -9.43
N LEU A 94 -5.09 3.49 -8.18
CA LEU A 94 -4.27 3.19 -7.02
C LEU A 94 -3.77 1.76 -7.13
N THR A 95 -2.46 1.64 -7.30
CA THR A 95 -1.73 0.38 -7.43
C THR A 95 -0.41 0.50 -6.68
N ILE A 96 0.23 -0.64 -6.37
CA ILE A 96 1.55 -0.61 -5.71
C ILE A 96 2.58 0.20 -6.52
N PRO A 97 2.70 0.07 -7.86
CA PRO A 97 3.58 0.93 -8.65
C PRO A 97 3.31 2.43 -8.48
N THR A 98 2.05 2.85 -8.32
CA THR A 98 1.74 4.28 -8.10
C THR A 98 2.12 4.77 -6.70
N MET A 99 2.31 3.86 -5.74
CA MET A 99 2.75 4.15 -4.37
C MET A 99 4.29 4.17 -4.24
N ARG A 100 5.00 3.32 -5.01
CA ARG A 100 6.46 3.01 -4.95
C ARG A 100 7.39 4.20 -4.67
N ASP A 101 7.15 5.37 -5.25
CA ASP A 101 8.18 6.44 -5.24
C ASP A 101 7.83 7.64 -4.36
N ALA A 102 6.64 7.66 -3.76
CA ALA A 102 6.18 8.89 -3.14
C ALA A 102 5.19 8.69 -1.98
N ASP A 103 4.67 7.48 -1.75
CA ASP A 103 4.03 7.15 -0.48
C ASP A 103 5.06 6.54 0.46
N CYS A 104 5.08 7.05 1.68
CA CYS A 104 5.70 6.40 2.82
C CYS A 104 4.57 5.86 3.69
N LEU A 105 4.60 4.56 4.01
CA LEU A 105 3.67 3.94 4.97
C LEU A 105 4.03 4.31 6.42
N ARG A 106 4.55 5.52 6.65
CA ARG A 106 5.27 5.90 7.87
C ARG A 106 4.30 6.49 8.88
N ASP A 107 3.74 5.72 9.81
CA ASP A 107 2.85 6.31 10.82
C ASP A 107 3.67 7.07 11.89
N ASP A 108 3.71 8.40 11.78
CA ASP A 108 4.44 9.26 12.71
C ASP A 108 3.87 9.25 14.14
N ARG A 109 2.63 8.77 14.33
CA ARG A 109 1.97 8.76 15.65
C ARG A 109 2.46 7.64 16.54
N TYR A 110 3.09 6.61 15.97
CA TYR A 110 3.57 5.44 16.70
C TYR A 110 5.04 5.49 17.11
N LEU A 111 5.72 6.62 16.95
CA LEU A 111 7.02 6.85 17.59
C LEU A 111 6.96 6.85 19.13
N ARG A 112 5.76 6.69 19.72
CA ARG A 112 5.53 6.66 21.17
C ARG A 112 5.06 5.31 21.71
N ASP A 113 4.70 4.36 20.85
CA ASP A 113 4.27 3.01 21.26
C ASP A 113 5.04 1.97 20.46
N ASP A 114 6.01 1.34 21.12
CA ASP A 114 6.91 0.35 20.53
C ASP A 114 6.17 -0.85 19.90
N ASN A 115 4.89 -1.05 20.23
CA ASN A 115 4.08 -2.13 19.70
C ASN A 115 3.29 -1.79 18.42
N ALA A 116 3.12 -0.51 18.08
CA ALA A 116 2.18 -0.09 17.03
C ALA A 116 2.83 0.48 15.76
N PHE A 117 4.12 0.89 15.84
CA PHE A 117 4.89 1.46 14.73
C PHE A 117 5.01 0.53 13.50
N TRP A 118 4.94 -0.78 13.74
CA TRP A 118 5.15 -1.80 12.72
C TRP A 118 3.91 -2.11 11.87
N SER A 119 2.72 -1.61 12.26
CA SER A 119 1.46 -2.16 11.75
C SER A 119 1.25 -2.04 10.24
N ALA A 120 1.53 -0.88 9.64
CA ALA A 120 1.28 -0.66 8.21
C ALA A 120 2.34 -1.34 7.31
N VAL A 121 3.61 -1.23 7.69
CA VAL A 121 4.72 -1.87 6.95
C VAL A 121 4.62 -3.39 7.06
N ASP A 122 4.32 -3.92 8.24
CA ASP A 122 4.13 -5.35 8.43
C ASP A 122 2.89 -5.85 7.69
N THR A 123 1.78 -5.10 7.75
CA THR A 123 0.57 -5.44 6.99
C THR A 123 0.87 -5.45 5.49
N PHE A 124 1.59 -4.45 4.97
CA PHE A 124 1.99 -4.43 3.56
C PHE A 124 2.88 -5.62 3.22
N ASN A 125 3.94 -5.85 3.98
CA ASN A 125 4.89 -6.94 3.72
C ASN A 125 4.25 -8.32 3.86
N LYS A 126 3.24 -8.46 4.72
CA LYS A 126 2.47 -9.70 4.88
C LYS A 126 1.52 -9.94 3.71
N LEU A 127 0.87 -8.90 3.19
CA LEU A 127 -0.14 -9.03 2.13
C LEU A 127 0.47 -9.03 0.71
N TYR A 128 1.51 -8.22 0.50
CA TYR A 128 2.08 -7.94 -0.82
C TYR A 128 3.57 -8.29 -0.94
N GLY A 129 4.22 -8.64 0.18
CA GLY A 129 5.60 -9.06 0.21
C GLY A 129 5.82 -10.48 -0.32
N PRO A 130 7.04 -10.79 -0.79
CA PRO A 130 7.40 -12.15 -1.13
C PRO A 130 7.30 -13.05 0.10
N ALA A 131 6.81 -14.27 -0.13
CA ALA A 131 6.70 -15.30 0.89
C ALA A 131 8.10 -15.61 1.45
N LEU A 132 8.19 -15.85 2.76
CA LEU A 132 9.46 -16.17 3.43
C LEU A 132 10.02 -17.55 3.07
N SER A 133 9.29 -18.35 2.29
CA SER A 133 9.64 -19.75 1.98
C SER A 133 10.49 -19.93 0.73
N GLU A 134 11.00 -18.85 0.12
CA GLU A 134 11.84 -18.98 -1.07
C GLU A 134 13.20 -19.60 -0.69
N ALA A 135 13.65 -20.56 -1.50
CA ALA A 135 14.86 -21.31 -1.24
C ALA A 135 16.09 -20.37 -1.21
N PRO A 136 17.14 -20.70 -0.43
CA PRO A 136 18.38 -19.93 -0.44
C PRO A 136 18.90 -19.74 -1.89
N GLY A 137 18.98 -18.49 -2.34
CA GLY A 137 19.48 -18.13 -3.67
C GLY A 137 18.43 -17.76 -4.70
N GLU A 138 17.13 -17.91 -4.41
CA GLU A 138 16.09 -17.35 -5.29
C GLU A 138 16.01 -15.83 -5.14
N LYS A 139 15.93 -15.15 -6.29
CA LYS A 139 15.68 -13.71 -6.30
C LYS A 139 14.22 -13.48 -5.96
N LEU A 140 13.98 -12.97 -4.76
CA LEU A 140 12.66 -12.50 -4.32
C LEU A 140 12.03 -11.62 -5.41
N LYS A 141 10.83 -11.99 -5.86
CA LYS A 141 10.02 -11.17 -6.77
C LYS A 141 8.84 -10.60 -6.01
N GLY A 142 8.64 -9.29 -6.10
CA GLY A 142 7.47 -8.65 -5.50
C GLY A 142 7.78 -7.25 -5.00
N TRP A 143 6.96 -6.80 -4.06
CA TRP A 143 7.04 -5.47 -3.48
C TRP A 143 7.28 -5.57 -2.00
N VAL A 144 8.07 -4.65 -1.46
CA VAL A 144 8.40 -4.64 -0.04
C VAL A 144 8.40 -3.21 0.44
N ALA A 145 7.79 -2.98 1.60
CA ALA A 145 7.94 -1.75 2.34
C ALA A 145 9.15 -1.84 3.27
N CYS A 146 10.03 -0.84 3.22
CA CYS A 146 11.16 -0.74 4.12
C CYS A 146 10.68 -0.58 5.57
N CYS A 147 11.18 -1.43 6.46
CA CYS A 147 10.95 -1.43 7.90
C CYS A 147 11.27 -0.10 8.60
N TYR A 148 12.03 0.78 7.95
CA TYR A 148 12.52 2.01 8.57
C TYR A 148 11.92 3.28 7.98
N CYS A 149 12.15 3.53 6.68
CA CYS A 149 11.63 4.72 6.01
C CYS A 149 10.21 4.51 5.44
N SER A 150 9.67 3.29 5.55
CA SER A 150 8.33 2.91 5.09
C SER A 150 8.07 3.11 3.60
N THR A 151 9.12 3.32 2.80
CA THR A 151 9.01 3.43 1.33
C THR A 151 8.83 2.05 0.71
N ILE A 152 7.97 1.95 -0.29
CA ILE A 152 7.74 0.70 -1.03
C ILE A 152 8.74 0.59 -2.18
N GLN A 153 9.44 -0.52 -2.28
CA GLN A 153 10.36 -0.81 -3.39
C GLN A 153 10.13 -2.20 -3.96
N GLY A 154 10.72 -2.46 -5.13
CA GLY A 154 10.85 -3.83 -5.62
C GLY A 154 11.74 -4.63 -4.65
N SER A 155 11.44 -5.90 -4.47
CA SER A 155 12.20 -6.79 -3.58
C SER A 155 13.68 -6.90 -3.96
N GLU A 156 14.03 -6.63 -5.22
CA GLU A 156 15.41 -6.58 -5.70
C GLU A 156 16.26 -5.44 -5.10
N ALA A 157 15.62 -4.39 -4.56
CA ALA A 157 16.27 -3.22 -3.98
C ALA A 157 16.36 -3.28 -2.44
N ILE A 158 15.98 -4.42 -1.85
CA ILE A 158 15.85 -4.59 -0.40
C ILE A 158 16.91 -5.54 0.13
N GLU A 159 17.61 -5.09 1.16
CA GLU A 159 18.42 -5.92 2.03
C GLU A 159 17.55 -6.54 3.13
N THR A 160 17.68 -7.85 3.32
CA THR A 160 16.98 -8.58 4.38
C THR A 160 17.97 -8.89 5.51
N ARG A 161 17.62 -8.52 6.75
CA ARG A 161 18.42 -8.82 7.96
C ARG A 161 17.58 -9.62 8.94
N MET A 162 18.14 -10.73 9.42
CA MET A 162 17.51 -11.54 10.45
C MET A 162 17.92 -11.02 11.83
N HIS A 163 16.96 -10.85 12.72
CA HIS A 163 17.22 -10.54 14.13
C HIS A 163 17.10 -11.83 14.94
N GLU A 164 18.24 -12.35 15.40
CA GLU A 164 18.34 -13.66 16.03
C GLU A 164 17.47 -13.78 17.30
N LYS A 165 17.57 -12.80 18.22
CA LYS A 165 16.81 -12.85 19.50
C LYS A 165 15.29 -12.88 19.35
N LYS A 166 14.74 -12.23 18.31
CA LYS A 166 13.27 -12.10 18.11
C LYS A 166 12.74 -13.03 17.02
N ASN A 167 13.60 -13.78 16.34
CA ASN A 167 13.27 -14.56 15.16
C ASN A 167 12.43 -13.76 14.14
N ARG A 168 12.82 -12.49 13.92
CA ARG A 168 12.13 -11.55 13.03
C ARG A 168 13.03 -11.15 11.87
N CYS A 169 12.41 -10.99 10.71
CA CYS A 169 13.06 -10.64 9.46
C CYS A 169 12.76 -9.18 9.13
N PHE A 170 13.78 -8.34 9.14
CA PHE A 170 13.67 -6.91 8.84
C PHE A 170 14.16 -6.63 7.43
N ARG A 171 13.45 -5.74 6.72
CA ARG A 171 13.68 -5.43 5.32
C ARG A 171 14.02 -3.95 5.15
N PHE A 172 15.20 -3.65 4.62
CA PHE A 172 15.71 -2.28 4.50
C PHE A 172 16.03 -1.95 3.05
N CYS A 173 15.66 -0.76 2.58
CA CYS A 173 16.12 -0.30 1.27
C CYS A 173 17.59 0.15 1.32
N SER A 174 18.28 0.03 0.19
CA SER A 174 19.68 0.45 0.03
C SER A 174 19.92 1.92 0.36
N ASP A 175 18.91 2.77 0.12
CA ASP A 175 18.99 4.22 0.28
C ASP A 175 18.52 4.69 1.66
N CYS A 176 18.19 3.75 2.54
CA CYS A 176 17.74 4.05 3.88
C CYS A 176 18.86 4.76 4.67
N PRO A 177 18.70 6.04 5.06
CA PRO A 177 19.77 6.82 5.67
C PRO A 177 20.18 6.27 7.05
N ARG A 178 19.33 5.45 7.68
CA ARG A 178 19.61 4.86 8.99
C ARG A 178 20.07 3.41 8.94
N LYS A 179 20.43 2.86 7.76
CA LYS A 179 20.96 1.49 7.63
C LYS A 179 22.25 1.22 8.42
N TYR A 180 22.95 2.28 8.82
CA TYR A 180 24.20 2.23 9.58
C TYR A 180 24.10 2.78 11.01
N ILE A 181 22.98 3.38 11.38
CA ILE A 181 22.85 4.08 12.67
C ILE A 181 22.23 3.16 13.73
N PHE A 182 21.60 2.06 13.33
CA PHE A 182 20.95 1.15 14.27
C PHE A 182 21.82 -0.07 14.55
N ASP A 183 22.39 -0.06 15.76
CA ASP A 183 22.57 -1.29 16.51
C ASP A 183 21.16 -1.78 16.89
N MET A 184 20.70 -2.84 16.23
CA MET A 184 19.34 -3.39 16.42
C MET A 184 19.10 -3.82 17.86
N ASP A 185 20.17 -4.15 18.59
CA ASP A 185 20.09 -4.56 19.99
C ASP A 185 19.61 -3.41 20.91
N ALA A 186 19.95 -2.15 20.62
CA ALA A 186 19.61 -1.00 21.46
C ALA A 186 18.13 -0.56 21.38
N LEU A 187 17.36 -1.01 20.39
CA LEU A 187 15.92 -0.70 20.24
C LEU A 187 15.01 -1.67 21.00
N PHE A 188 15.58 -2.75 21.52
CA PHE A 188 14.81 -3.88 22.02
C PHE A 188 15.18 -4.30 23.44
N GLU A 189 16.05 -3.54 24.10
CA GLU A 189 16.26 -3.52 25.56
C GLU A 189 15.28 -2.54 26.22
#